data_AF-D3IMY0-F1
#
_entry.id   AF-D3IMY0-F1
#
_cell.length_a   1.000
_cell.length_b   1.000
_cell.length_c   1.000
_cell.angle_alpha   90.00
_cell.angle_beta   90.00
_cell.angle_gamma   90.00
#
_symmetry.space_group_name_H-M   'P 1'
#
loop_
_entity.id
_entity.type
_entity.pdbx_description
1 polymer ?
#
loop_
_entity_poly.entity_id
_entity_poly.type
_entity_poly.pdbx_seq_one_letter_code
_entity_poly.pdbx_strand_id
1 'polypeptide(L)'
;MKKIIAIVILIMLVGFFIWNQRASFEDPIGTYINESNVRDTICLFSMGRFEQVVYDKAGRPIYHCKSKWRKTSHGIAIDSILLYDNLSSLNVDQQENKLYEGMSYDGFQPSYKNGRFIISWNDYVDTPESAISFYRIRTLSK
;
A
#
# COMPACT_ATOMS: atom_id res chain seq x y z
N MET A 1 4.82 -4.55 -49.79
CA MET A 1 4.90 -5.67 -48.83
C MET A 1 5.68 -5.33 -47.57
N LYS A 2 6.98 -4.98 -47.61
CA LYS A 2 7.78 -4.67 -46.41
C LYS A 2 7.18 -3.59 -45.47
N LYS A 3 6.61 -2.52 -46.02
CA LYS A 3 5.96 -1.44 -45.22
C LYS A 3 4.70 -1.91 -44.48
N ILE A 4 3.93 -2.83 -45.09
CA ILE A 4 2.70 -3.38 -44.49
C ILE A 4 3.06 -4.30 -43.31
N ILE A 5 4.10 -5.12 -43.47
CA ILE A 5 4.62 -5.99 -42.40
C ILE A 5 5.09 -5.16 -41.20
N ALA A 6 5.80 -4.05 -41.43
CA ALA A 6 6.26 -3.16 -40.36
C ALA A 6 5.10 -2.52 -39.57
N ILE A 7 4.03 -2.10 -40.26
CA ILE A 7 2.84 -1.51 -39.63
C ILE A 7 2.12 -2.55 -38.76
N VAL A 8 1.99 -3.78 -39.26
CA VAL A 8 1.36 -4.88 -38.50
C VAL A 8 2.14 -5.22 -37.22
N ILE A 9 3.48 -5.26 -37.30
CA ILE A 9 4.33 -5.49 -36.12
C ILE A 9 4.19 -4.36 -35.10
N LEU A 10 4.15 -3.11 -35.55
CA LEU A 10 3.96 -1.95 -34.67
C LEU A 10 2.62 -2.01 -33.92
N ILE A 11 1.54 -2.39 -34.60
CA ILE A 11 0.21 -2.54 -33.98
C ILE A 11 0.24 -3.67 -32.93
N MET A 12 0.91 -4.79 -33.20
CA MET A 12 1.05 -5.88 -32.22
C MET A 12 1.84 -5.43 -30.99
N LEU A 13 2.94 -4.67 -31.17
CA LEU A 13 3.75 -4.16 -30.05
C LEU A 13 2.97 -3.16 -29.19
N VAL A 14 2.22 -2.26 -29.82
CA VAL A 14 1.34 -1.30 -29.11
C VAL A 14 0.23 -2.05 -28.38
N GLY A 15 -0.39 -3.04 -29.01
CA GLY A 15 -1.41 -3.89 -28.39
C GLY A 15 -0.87 -4.65 -27.18
N PHE A 16 0.33 -5.22 -27.29
CA PHE A 16 1.01 -5.90 -26.18
C PHE A 16 1.37 -4.94 -25.04
N PHE A 17 1.83 -3.74 -25.36
CA PHE A 17 2.15 -2.70 -24.38
C PHE A 17 0.89 -2.25 -23.61
N ILE A 18 -0.22 -2.01 -24.31
CA ILE A 18 -1.51 -1.64 -23.69
C ILE A 18 -2.07 -2.82 -22.88
N TRP A 19 -1.90 -4.05 -23.34
CA TRP A 19 -2.32 -5.25 -22.62
C TRP A 19 -1.57 -5.42 -21.30
N ASN A 20 -0.24 -5.22 -21.31
CA ASN A 20 0.57 -5.24 -20.08
C ASN A 20 0.23 -4.09 -19.12
N GLN A 21 -0.11 -2.92 -19.66
CA GLN A 21 -0.63 -1.80 -18.85
C GLN A 21 -1.99 -2.15 -18.23
N ARG A 22 -2.86 -2.89 -18.93
CA ARG A 22 -4.14 -3.36 -18.36
C ARG A 22 -3.98 -4.51 -17.36
N ALA A 23 -3.02 -5.41 -17.57
CA ALA A 23 -2.63 -6.41 -16.57
C ALA A 23 -2.06 -5.78 -15.28
N SER A 24 -1.72 -4.49 -15.31
CA SER A 24 -1.36 -3.69 -14.13
C SER A 24 -2.57 -3.30 -13.25
N PHE A 25 -3.82 -3.43 -13.75
CA PHE A 25 -5.03 -3.38 -12.92
C PHE A 25 -5.27 -4.74 -12.26
N GLU A 26 -4.23 -5.24 -11.61
CA GLU A 26 -4.34 -6.39 -10.74
C GLU A 26 -5.31 -6.02 -9.61
N ASP A 27 -6.31 -6.88 -9.36
CA ASP A 27 -7.16 -6.69 -8.19
C ASP A 27 -6.30 -6.80 -6.92
N PRO A 28 -6.45 -5.88 -5.96
CA PRO A 28 -5.72 -5.97 -4.71
C PRO A 28 -6.12 -7.24 -3.96
N ILE A 29 -5.13 -8.00 -3.50
CA ILE A 29 -5.35 -9.12 -2.58
C ILE A 29 -5.82 -8.63 -1.20
N GLY A 30 -5.60 -7.36 -0.88
CA GLY A 30 -6.16 -6.75 0.31
C GLY A 30 -6.14 -5.25 0.20
N THR A 31 -7.28 -4.64 0.51
CA THR A 31 -7.38 -3.21 0.77
C THR A 31 -7.64 -3.02 2.26
N TYR A 32 -6.83 -2.18 2.89
CA TYR A 32 -6.87 -1.88 4.31
C TYR A 32 -7.04 -0.38 4.52
N ILE A 33 -7.71 0.01 5.60
CA ILE A 33 -7.85 1.40 6.03
C ILE A 33 -7.18 1.61 7.39
N ASN A 34 -6.57 2.77 7.59
CA ASN A 34 -5.93 3.10 8.87
C ASN A 34 -7.00 3.28 9.97
N GLU A 35 -6.76 2.69 11.15
CA GLU A 35 -7.61 2.89 12.34
C GLU A 35 -7.67 4.37 12.77
N SER A 36 -6.54 5.08 12.72
CA SER A 36 -6.43 6.48 13.10
C SER A 36 -7.03 7.44 12.07
N ASN A 37 -7.10 7.03 10.79
CA ASN A 37 -7.73 7.80 9.71
C ASN A 37 -8.33 6.87 8.65
N VAL A 38 -9.65 6.69 8.71
CA VAL A 38 -10.38 5.75 7.82
C VAL A 38 -10.33 6.11 6.33
N ARG A 39 -9.86 7.31 5.97
CA ARG A 39 -9.66 7.73 4.58
C ARG A 39 -8.38 7.18 3.99
N ASP A 40 -7.38 6.92 4.83
CA ASP A 40 -6.11 6.39 4.38
C ASP A 40 -6.27 4.94 3.94
N THR A 41 -5.61 4.59 2.85
CA THR A 41 -5.71 3.25 2.27
C THR A 41 -4.35 2.63 2.06
N ILE A 42 -4.24 1.33 2.35
CA ILE A 42 -3.14 0.46 1.91
C ILE A 42 -3.74 -0.62 1.01
N CYS A 43 -3.16 -0.78 -0.17
CA CYS A 43 -3.48 -1.85 -1.12
C CYS A 43 -2.27 -2.75 -1.30
N LEU A 44 -2.47 -4.05 -1.08
CA LEU A 44 -1.50 -5.10 -1.38
C LEU A 44 -1.98 -5.87 -2.61
N PHE A 45 -1.11 -6.06 -3.59
CA PHE A 45 -1.37 -6.81 -4.82
C PHE A 45 -0.59 -8.13 -4.84
N SER A 46 -1.10 -9.18 -5.50
CA SER A 46 -0.56 -10.55 -5.42
C SER A 46 0.87 -10.67 -5.95
N MET A 47 1.25 -9.84 -6.92
CA MET A 47 2.61 -9.77 -7.47
C MET A 47 3.61 -9.01 -6.59
N GLY A 48 3.29 -8.75 -5.32
CA GLY A 48 4.19 -8.06 -4.39
C GLY A 48 4.26 -6.55 -4.62
N ARG A 49 3.25 -5.95 -5.27
CA ARG A 49 3.13 -4.49 -5.40
C ARG A 49 2.30 -3.93 -4.23
N PHE A 50 2.66 -2.74 -3.79
CA PHE A 50 2.02 -2.01 -2.69
C PHE A 50 1.63 -0.62 -3.17
N GLU A 51 0.50 -0.12 -2.68
CA GLU A 51 0.08 1.27 -2.85
C GLU A 51 -0.49 1.81 -1.54
N GLN A 52 -0.07 3.02 -1.15
CA GLN A 52 -0.63 3.74 -0.01
C GLN A 52 -1.04 5.14 -0.42
N VAL A 53 -2.20 5.58 0.06
CA VAL A 53 -2.67 6.96 -0.06
C VAL A 53 -3.06 7.47 1.32
N VAL A 54 -2.53 8.63 1.71
CA VAL A 54 -2.80 9.29 2.99
C VAL A 54 -3.44 10.63 2.73
N TYR A 55 -4.46 10.94 3.54
CA TYR A 55 -5.26 12.15 3.41
C TYR A 55 -5.12 13.02 4.65
N ASP A 56 -5.15 14.33 4.46
CA ASP A 56 -5.28 15.28 5.56
C ASP A 56 -6.70 15.30 6.15
N LYS A 57 -6.89 16.10 7.21
CA LYS A 57 -8.18 16.29 7.87
C LYS A 57 -9.26 16.85 6.91
N ALA A 58 -8.86 17.64 5.91
CA ALA A 58 -9.75 18.19 4.89
C ALA A 58 -10.10 17.18 3.78
N GLY A 59 -9.49 15.99 3.79
CA GLY A 59 -9.70 14.95 2.77
C GLY A 59 -8.87 15.16 1.50
N ARG A 60 -7.84 16.00 1.54
CA ARG A 60 -6.91 16.18 0.42
C ARG A 60 -5.81 15.11 0.51
N PRO A 61 -5.42 14.47 -0.59
CA PRO A 61 -4.31 13.53 -0.59
C PRO A 61 -3.01 14.31 -0.33
N ILE A 62 -2.24 13.89 0.68
CA ILE A 62 -0.96 14.52 1.06
C ILE A 62 0.23 13.61 0.87
N TYR A 63 0.00 12.29 0.74
CA TYR A 63 1.04 11.33 0.42
C TYR A 63 0.46 10.21 -0.43
N HIS A 64 1.23 9.79 -1.45
CA HIS A 64 0.89 8.69 -2.34
C HIS A 64 2.17 7.94 -2.70
N CYS A 65 2.25 6.68 -2.28
CA CYS A 65 3.40 5.84 -2.57
C CYS A 65 2.97 4.55 -3.27
N LYS A 66 3.79 4.15 -4.24
CA LYS A 66 3.72 2.84 -4.90
C LYS A 66 5.07 2.18 -4.77
N SER A 67 5.09 1.00 -4.16
CA SER A 67 6.33 0.28 -3.88
C SER A 67 6.10 -1.23 -3.88
N LYS A 68 6.93 -1.97 -3.18
CA LYS A 68 6.87 -3.43 -3.09
C LYS A 68 6.49 -3.88 -1.69
N TRP A 69 5.90 -5.07 -1.61
CA TRP A 69 5.76 -5.82 -0.38
C TRP A 69 6.09 -7.29 -0.64
N ARG A 70 6.37 -8.02 0.43
CA ARG A 70 6.56 -9.47 0.39
C ARG A 70 6.11 -10.11 1.68
N LYS A 71 5.77 -11.40 1.63
CA LYS A 71 5.61 -12.23 2.82
C LYS A 71 7.00 -12.61 3.35
N THR A 72 7.20 -12.52 4.65
CA THR A 72 8.41 -12.97 5.35
C THR A 72 8.06 -14.05 6.37
N SER A 73 9.06 -14.67 6.98
CA SER A 73 8.85 -15.57 8.12
C SER A 73 8.24 -14.85 9.33
N HIS A 74 8.38 -13.52 9.40
CA HIS A 74 7.90 -12.67 10.48
C HIS A 74 6.61 -11.93 10.12
N GLY A 75 5.93 -12.27 9.02
CA GLY A 75 4.67 -11.65 8.61
C GLY A 75 4.77 -11.00 7.24
N ILE A 76 4.55 -9.69 7.18
CA ILE A 76 4.58 -8.91 5.94
C ILE A 76 5.69 -7.86 6.04
N ALA A 77 6.48 -7.75 4.98
CA ALA A 77 7.41 -6.64 4.79
C ALA A 77 6.90 -5.69 3.70
N ILE A 78 6.91 -4.38 3.97
CA ILE A 78 6.46 -3.33 3.05
C ILE A 78 7.57 -2.30 2.89
N ASP A 79 7.90 -1.99 1.64
CA ASP A 79 8.88 -0.98 1.29
C ASP A 79 8.21 0.40 1.19
N SER A 80 8.85 1.41 1.78
CA SER A 80 8.49 2.83 1.65
C SER A 80 7.06 3.16 2.07
N ILE A 81 6.62 2.63 3.21
CA ILE A 81 5.33 2.98 3.83
C ILE A 81 5.49 4.20 4.76
N LEU A 82 4.53 5.11 4.72
CA LEU A 82 4.42 6.19 5.69
C LEU A 82 3.65 5.71 6.91
N LEU A 83 4.30 5.75 8.07
CA LEU A 83 3.72 5.43 9.38
C LEU A 83 3.63 6.68 10.25
N TYR A 84 2.52 6.80 10.98
CA TYR A 84 2.27 7.91 11.88
C TYR A 84 1.21 7.52 12.93
N ASP A 85 1.33 8.07 14.14
CA ASP A 85 0.49 7.64 15.28
C ASP A 85 -0.82 8.44 15.37
N ASN A 86 -0.82 9.71 14.94
CA ASN A 86 -1.99 10.60 15.00
C ASN A 86 -2.02 11.56 13.80
N LEU A 87 -3.19 11.80 13.22
CA LEU A 87 -3.44 12.82 12.18
C LEU A 87 -2.84 14.20 12.47
N SER A 88 -2.69 14.56 13.74
CA SER A 88 -2.10 15.85 14.11
C SER A 88 -0.60 15.92 13.84
N SER A 89 0.10 14.78 13.77
CA SER A 89 1.52 14.74 13.40
C SER A 89 1.76 15.00 11.91
N LEU A 90 0.73 14.82 11.07
CA LEU A 90 0.77 15.10 9.63
C LEU A 90 0.65 16.60 9.29
N ASN A 91 0.20 17.42 10.24
CA ASN A 91 -0.06 18.85 10.05
C ASN A 91 1.09 19.76 10.56
N VAL A 92 2.13 19.19 11.16
CA VAL A 92 3.25 19.96 11.72
C VAL A 92 4.33 20.07 10.65
N ASP A 93 4.88 21.28 10.48
CA ASP A 93 5.99 21.57 9.59
C ASP A 93 7.04 20.44 9.65
N GLN A 94 7.50 20.03 8.46
CA GLN A 94 8.33 18.85 8.15
C GLN A 94 9.67 18.74 8.93
N GLN A 95 9.92 19.61 9.90
CA GLN A 95 11.21 19.81 10.54
C GLN A 95 11.38 19.05 11.86
N GLU A 96 10.30 18.63 12.54
CA GLU A 96 10.42 17.96 13.86
C GLU A 96 9.76 16.57 13.97
N ASN A 97 8.88 16.17 13.06
CA ASN A 97 8.37 14.81 13.07
C ASN A 97 9.23 13.93 12.14
N LYS A 98 9.91 12.94 12.72
CA LYS A 98 10.42 11.77 11.98
C LYS A 98 9.22 10.99 11.43
N LEU A 99 8.57 11.54 10.42
CA LEU A 99 7.76 10.77 9.49
C LEU A 99 8.76 9.85 8.82
N TYR A 100 8.68 8.57 9.12
CA TYR A 100 9.60 7.56 8.61
C TYR A 100 9.24 7.19 7.16
N GLU A 101 9.18 8.21 6.32
CA GLU A 101 8.84 8.07 4.91
C GLU A 101 9.95 7.30 4.19
N GLY A 102 9.57 6.39 3.29
CA GLY A 102 10.54 5.73 2.43
C GLY A 102 11.27 4.53 3.04
N MET A 103 11.08 4.23 4.33
CA MET A 103 11.70 3.10 5.01
C MET A 103 11.06 1.76 4.65
N SER A 104 11.85 0.68 4.66
CA SER A 104 11.33 -0.69 4.55
C SER A 104 11.08 -1.25 5.94
N TYR A 105 9.91 -1.86 6.12
CA TYR A 105 9.44 -2.36 7.39
C TYR A 105 9.13 -3.84 7.29
N ASP A 106 9.82 -4.67 8.06
CA ASP A 106 9.54 -6.11 8.20
C ASP A 106 8.90 -6.36 9.56
N GLY A 107 7.76 -7.06 9.58
CA GLY A 107 7.08 -7.41 10.83
C GLY A 107 5.64 -6.95 10.96
N PHE A 108 4.99 -6.48 9.88
CA PHE A 108 3.53 -6.29 9.90
C PHE A 108 2.85 -7.62 10.23
N GLN A 109 2.13 -7.65 11.35
CA GLN A 109 1.50 -8.87 11.84
C GLN A 109 0.03 -8.92 11.42
N PRO A 110 -0.40 -9.99 10.72
CA PRO A 110 -1.81 -10.24 10.49
C PRO A 110 -2.47 -10.75 11.78
N SER A 111 -3.61 -10.16 12.16
CA SER A 111 -4.36 -10.60 13.35
C SER A 111 -5.85 -10.27 13.21
N TYR A 112 -6.62 -10.49 14.29
CA TYR A 112 -8.03 -10.12 14.36
C TYR A 112 -8.26 -9.20 15.55
N LYS A 113 -8.97 -8.08 15.30
CA LYS A 113 -9.41 -7.12 16.32
C LYS A 113 -10.91 -6.90 16.13
N ASN A 114 -11.70 -7.12 17.18
CA ASN A 114 -13.16 -6.99 17.16
C ASN A 114 -13.84 -7.77 16.00
N GLY A 115 -13.37 -8.99 15.74
CA GLY A 115 -13.90 -9.85 14.66
C GLY A 115 -13.53 -9.42 13.25
N ARG A 116 -12.70 -8.38 13.08
CA ARG A 116 -12.22 -7.90 11.77
C ARG A 116 -10.75 -8.26 11.60
N PHE A 117 -10.39 -8.67 10.39
CA PHE A 117 -9.00 -8.93 10.03
C PHE A 117 -8.23 -7.61 9.93
N ILE A 118 -7.06 -7.55 10.54
CA ILE A 118 -6.17 -6.40 10.52
C ILE A 118 -4.75 -6.81 10.13
N ILE A 119 -3.99 -5.84 9.62
CA ILE A 119 -2.53 -5.87 9.68
C ILE A 119 -2.09 -4.76 10.61
N SER A 120 -1.14 -5.03 11.49
CA SER A 120 -0.65 -4.04 12.46
C SER A 120 0.86 -3.94 12.44
N TRP A 121 1.37 -2.73 12.56
CA TRP A 121 2.77 -2.44 12.82
C TRP A 121 2.95 -2.09 14.30
N ASN A 122 3.93 -2.68 14.95
CA ASN A 122 4.27 -2.33 16.33
C ASN A 122 5.75 -1.92 16.39
N ASP A 123 5.99 -0.62 16.59
CA ASP A 123 7.34 -0.06 16.74
C ASP A 123 8.01 -0.52 18.04
N TYR A 124 7.21 -0.80 19.07
CA TYR A 124 7.68 -1.16 20.41
C TYR A 124 7.06 -2.48 20.86
N VAL A 125 7.87 -3.55 20.82
CA VAL A 125 7.45 -4.91 21.17
C VAL A 125 6.77 -4.97 22.56
N ASP A 126 7.22 -4.14 23.49
CA ASP A 126 6.73 -4.11 24.88
C ASP A 126 5.44 -3.27 25.09
N THR A 127 4.98 -2.52 24.09
CA THR A 127 3.76 -1.66 24.18
C THR A 127 2.81 -1.92 23.01
N PRO A 128 2.22 -3.13 22.92
CA PRO A 128 1.35 -3.54 21.81
C PRO A 128 0.12 -2.66 21.61
N GLU A 129 -0.33 -1.93 22.64
CA GLU A 129 -1.42 -0.96 22.57
C GLU A 129 -1.12 0.26 21.69
N SER A 130 0.16 0.56 21.44
CA SER A 130 0.59 1.64 20.54
C SER A 130 0.66 1.22 19.07
N ALA A 131 0.31 -0.03 18.75
CA ALA A 131 0.43 -0.55 17.39
C ALA A 131 -0.48 0.19 16.39
N ILE A 132 0.11 0.63 15.28
CA ILE A 132 -0.62 1.23 14.16
C ILE A 132 -1.36 0.11 13.43
N SER A 133 -2.68 0.16 13.45
CA SER A 133 -3.54 -0.91 12.92
C SER A 133 -4.27 -0.49 11.65
N PHE A 134 -4.34 -1.42 10.69
CA PHE A 134 -5.06 -1.24 9.44
C PHE A 134 -6.12 -2.33 9.25
N TYR A 135 -7.38 -1.93 9.17
CA TYR A 135 -8.52 -2.84 9.01
C TYR A 135 -8.75 -3.20 7.56
N ARG A 136 -8.89 -4.49 7.27
CA ARG A 136 -9.22 -4.95 5.92
C ARG A 136 -10.67 -4.62 5.57
N ILE A 137 -10.88 -4.02 4.40
CA ILE A 137 -12.21 -3.64 3.89
C ILE A 137 -12.63 -4.38 2.61
N ARG A 138 -11.68 -4.98 1.88
CA ARG A 138 -11.97 -5.83 0.72
C ARG A 138 -11.27 -7.18 0.86
N THR A 139 -12.06 -8.24 0.70
CA THR A 139 -11.61 -9.63 0.82
C THR A 139 -11.12 -10.14 -0.53
N LEU A 140 -10.12 -11.05 -0.51
CA LEU A 140 -9.78 -11.91 -1.63
C LEU A 140 -11.06 -12.63 -2.08
N SER A 141 -11.55 -12.33 -3.28
CA SER A 141 -12.37 -13.30 -4.00
C SER A 141 -11.50 -14.53 -4.23
N LYS A 142 -11.94 -15.67 -3.71
CA LYS A 142 -11.31 -16.98 -3.94
C LYS A 142 -11.29 -17.33 -5.42
#